data_AF-A0A102DAT4-F1
#
_entry.id   AF-A0A102DAT4-F1
#
_cell.length_a   1.000
_cell.length_b   1.000
_cell.length_c   1.000
_cell.angle_alpha   90.00
_cell.angle_beta   90.00
_cell.angle_gamma   90.00
#
_symmetry.space_group_name_H-M   'P 1'
#
loop_
_entity.id
_entity.type
_entity.pdbx_description
1 polymer ?
#
loop_
_entity_poly.entity_id
_entity_poly.type
_entity_poly.pdbx_seq_one_letter_code
_entity_poly.pdbx_strand_id
1 'polypeptide(L)'
;MAAGTLRLLGWLAVNALAAAGIIALAAFALGSFSLPLTMAQLANLTDRYVVASGARQDQFNHIVTLGFAAAFVAVSFFRRAGMVRALTSPENDHGQ
;
A
#
# COMPACT_ATOMS: atom_id res chain seq x y z
N MET A 1 4.39 22.32 16.04
CA MET A 1 4.55 21.83 14.64
C MET A 1 5.02 20.37 14.56
N ALA A 2 5.95 19.90 15.40
CA ALA A 2 6.48 18.53 15.34
C ALA A 2 5.44 17.39 15.51
N ALA A 3 4.46 17.55 16.41
CA ALA A 3 3.44 16.51 16.67
C ALA A 3 2.50 16.25 15.48
N GLY A 4 2.17 17.29 14.71
CA GLY A 4 1.33 17.16 13.50
C GLY A 4 2.05 16.40 12.39
N THR A 5 3.32 16.73 12.15
CA THR A 5 4.15 16.07 11.15
C THR A 5 4.33 14.58 11.45
N LEU A 6 4.60 14.21 12.72
CA LEU A 6 4.76 12.81 13.10
C LEU A 6 3.46 12.00 12.93
N ARG A 7 2.31 12.59 13.28
CA ARG A 7 0.99 11.96 13.06
C ARG A 7 0.69 11.78 11.57
N LEU A 8 1.03 12.76 10.73
CA LEU A 8 0.87 12.66 9.29
C LEU A 8 1.76 11.57 8.70
N LEU A 9 3.04 11.51 9.08
CA LEU A 9 3.97 10.47 8.63
C LEU A 9 3.52 9.08 9.07
N GLY A 10 3.09 8.92 10.33
CA GLY A 10 2.55 7.65 10.82
C GLY A 10 1.30 7.23 10.06
N TRP A 11 0.41 8.18 9.74
CA TRP A 11 -0.76 7.90 8.92
C TRP A 11 -0.36 7.47 7.50
N LEU A 12 0.54 8.19 6.84
CA LEU A 12 1.03 7.84 5.49
C LEU A 12 1.69 6.45 5.48
N ALA A 13 2.56 6.16 6.45
CA ALA A 13 3.26 4.89 6.57
C ALA A 13 2.29 3.71 6.71
N VAL A 14 1.26 3.83 7.56
CA VAL A 14 0.26 2.77 7.73
C VAL A 14 -0.58 2.57 6.48
N ASN A 15 -0.97 3.64 5.78
CA ASN A 15 -1.72 3.51 4.51
C ASN A 15 -0.85 2.88 3.41
N ALA A 16 0.45 3.24 3.35
CA ALA A 16 1.39 2.64 2.41
C ALA A 16 1.61 1.15 2.70
N LEU A 17 1.78 0.79 3.97
CA LEU A 17 1.92 -0.61 4.38
C LEU A 17 0.66 -1.43 4.08
N ALA A 18 -0.52 -0.85 4.34
CA ALA A 18 -1.79 -1.50 4.02
C ALA A 18 -1.99 -1.66 2.50
N ALA A 19 -1.61 -0.67 1.69
CA ALA A 19 -1.62 -0.79 0.23
C ALA A 19 -0.67 -1.89 -0.25
N ALA A 20 0.55 -1.96 0.30
CA ALA A 20 1.49 -3.04 0.02
C ALA A 20 0.91 -4.41 0.40
N GLY A 21 0.23 -4.50 1.55
CA GLY A 21 -0.50 -5.69 2.00
C GLY A 21 -1.59 -6.13 1.02
N ILE A 22 -2.35 -5.20 0.44
CA ILE A 22 -3.36 -5.52 -0.59
C ILE A 22 -2.70 -6.12 -1.83
N ILE A 23 -1.58 -5.55 -2.31
CA ILE A 23 -0.84 -6.11 -3.45
C ILE A 23 -0.29 -7.49 -3.11
N ALA A 24 0.27 -7.68 -1.91
CA ALA A 24 0.74 -8.98 -1.45
C ALA A 24 -0.39 -10.02 -1.35
N LEU A 25 -1.58 -9.63 -0.87
CA LEU A 25 -2.76 -10.49 -0.82
C LEU A 25 -3.26 -10.85 -2.23
N ALA A 26 -3.21 -9.91 -3.17
CA ALA A 26 -3.55 -10.18 -4.57
C ALA A 26 -2.57 -11.21 -5.17
N ALA A 27 -1.26 -11.05 -4.94
CA ALA A 27 -0.26 -12.03 -5.36
C ALA A 27 -0.48 -13.40 -4.72
N PHE A 28 -0.82 -13.43 -3.42
CA PHE A 28 -1.15 -14.67 -2.72
C PHE A 28 -2.41 -15.34 -3.26
N ALA A 29 -3.43 -14.55 -3.63
CA ALA A 29 -4.63 -15.04 -4.29
C ALA A 29 -4.32 -15.62 -5.68
N LEU A 30 -3.42 -14.99 -6.46
CA LEU A 30 -2.92 -15.54 -7.73
C LEU A 30 -2.18 -16.87 -7.52
N GLY A 31 -1.49 -17.03 -6.39
CA GLY A 31 -0.91 -18.29 -5.95
C GLY A 31 -1.90 -19.27 -5.34
N SER A 32 -3.21 -19.11 -5.55
CA SER A 32 -4.27 -19.96 -4.99
C SER A 32 -4.18 -20.11 -3.46
N PHE A 33 -3.80 -19.04 -2.77
CA PHE A 33 -3.59 -19.02 -1.31
C PHE A 33 -2.53 -20.03 -0.81
N SER A 34 -1.56 -20.36 -1.66
CA SER A 34 -0.45 -21.25 -1.36
C SER A 34 0.87 -20.50 -1.52
N LEU A 35 1.70 -20.47 -0.47
CA LEU A 35 2.99 -19.80 -0.52
C LEU A 35 3.93 -20.38 -1.60
N PRO A 36 4.09 -21.72 -1.74
CA PRO A 36 4.88 -22.29 -2.84
C PRO A 36 4.42 -21.85 -4.22
N LEU A 37 3.11 -21.85 -4.48
CA LEU A 37 2.56 -21.45 -5.78
C LEU A 37 2.71 -19.95 -6.01
N THR A 38 2.52 -19.14 -4.97
CA THR A 38 2.77 -17.69 -5.03
C THR A 38 4.20 -17.41 -5.46
N MET A 39 5.17 -18.03 -4.78
CA MET A 39 6.59 -17.86 -5.11
C MET A 39 6.92 -18.34 -6.53
N ALA A 40 6.30 -19.43 -6.99
CA ALA A 40 6.45 -19.90 -8.37
C ALA A 40 5.92 -18.87 -9.40
N GLN A 41 4.78 -18.22 -9.12
CA GLN A 41 4.24 -17.17 -9.99
C GLN A 41 5.13 -15.92 -9.99
N LEU A 42 5.66 -15.50 -8.83
CA LEU A 42 6.60 -14.38 -8.75
C LEU A 42 7.90 -14.68 -9.51
N ALA A 43 8.43 -15.90 -9.41
CA ALA A 43 9.61 -16.32 -10.18
C ALA A 43 9.32 -16.24 -11.69
N ASN A 44 8.18 -16.76 -12.13
CA ASN A 44 7.80 -16.70 -13.55
C ASN A 44 7.62 -15.27 -14.06
N LEU A 45 7.04 -14.38 -13.25
CA LEU A 45 6.91 -12.96 -13.58
C LEU A 45 8.28 -12.28 -13.67
N THR A 46 9.20 -12.61 -12.78
CA THR A 46 10.56 -12.07 -12.77
C THR A 46 11.31 -12.47 -14.03
N ASP A 47 11.29 -13.76 -14.39
CA ASP A 47 11.93 -14.27 -15.60
C ASP A 47 11.41 -13.55 -16.84
N ARG A 48 10.08 -13.38 -16.93
CA ARG A 48 9.44 -12.66 -18.05
C ARG A 48 9.78 -11.17 -18.08
N TYR A 49 9.90 -10.53 -16.92
CA TYR A 49 10.23 -9.11 -16.82
C TYR A 49 11.67 -8.84 -17.28
N VAL A 50 12.64 -9.65 -16.84
CA VAL A 50 14.06 -9.47 -17.17
C VAL A 50 14.32 -9.63 -18.66
N VAL A 51 13.64 -10.56 -19.33
CA VAL A 51 13.80 -10.78 -20.78
C VAL A 51 12.89 -9.90 -21.65
N ALA A 52 12.02 -9.08 -21.03
CA ALA A 52 11.14 -8.18 -21.77
C ALA A 52 11.91 -7.00 -22.39
N SER A 53 11.34 -6.43 -23.45
CA SER A 53 11.84 -5.17 -24.01
C SER A 53 11.62 -4.02 -23.04
N GLY A 54 12.44 -2.95 -23.12
CA GLY A 54 12.32 -1.77 -22.25
C GLY A 54 10.90 -1.19 -22.19
N ALA A 55 10.23 -1.04 -23.34
CA ALA A 55 8.85 -0.57 -23.39
C ALA A 55 7.85 -1.44 -22.59
N ARG A 56 8.07 -2.77 -22.55
CA ARG A 56 7.24 -3.70 -21.77
C ARG A 56 7.57 -3.66 -20.28
N GLN A 57 8.82 -3.43 -19.92
CA GLN A 57 9.23 -3.20 -18.52
C GLN A 57 8.62 -1.90 -18.00
N ASP A 58 8.67 -0.81 -18.75
CA ASP A 58 8.06 0.46 -18.39
C ASP A 58 6.54 0.34 -18.22
N GLN A 59 5.88 -0.37 -19.14
CA GLN A 59 4.46 -0.65 -19.02
C GLN A 59 4.14 -1.46 -17.74
N PHE A 60 4.92 -2.50 -17.44
CA PHE A 60 4.75 -3.28 -16.22
C PHE A 60 4.93 -2.41 -14.97
N ASN A 61 6.00 -1.61 -14.92
CA ASN A 61 6.27 -0.68 -13.81
C ASN A 61 5.10 0.28 -13.63
N HIS A 62 4.57 0.83 -14.72
CA HIS A 62 3.42 1.73 -14.67
C HIS A 62 2.17 1.04 -14.09
N ILE A 63 1.88 -0.20 -14.51
CA ILE A 63 0.74 -0.97 -13.99
C ILE A 63 0.90 -1.23 -12.48
N VAL A 64 2.09 -1.66 -12.04
CA VAL A 64 2.36 -1.93 -10.62
C VAL A 64 2.25 -0.64 -9.80
N THR A 65 2.82 0.47 -10.28
CA THR A 65 2.72 1.78 -9.62
C THR A 65 1.27 2.25 -9.54
N LEU A 66 0.49 2.15 -10.63
CA LEU A 66 -0.93 2.51 -10.62
C LEU A 66 -1.74 1.63 -9.67
N GLY A 67 -1.49 0.31 -9.66
CA GLY A 67 -2.14 -0.61 -8.73
C GLY A 67 -1.87 -0.25 -7.27
N PHE A 68 -0.61 0.03 -6.94
CA PHE A 68 -0.23 0.48 -5.61
C PHE A 68 -0.86 1.83 -5.25
N ALA A 69 -0.82 2.81 -6.16
CA ALA A 69 -1.41 4.14 -5.95
C ALA A 69 -2.93 4.05 -5.74
N ALA A 70 -3.63 3.24 -6.54
CA ALA A 70 -5.06 3.01 -6.39
C ALA A 70 -5.39 2.36 -5.03
N ALA A 71 -4.65 1.34 -4.63
CA ALA A 71 -4.80 0.71 -3.30
C ALA A 71 -4.54 1.72 -2.18
N PHE A 72 -3.49 2.53 -2.29
CA PHE A 72 -3.16 3.56 -1.32
C PHE A 72 -4.27 4.62 -1.20
N VAL A 73 -4.78 5.13 -2.32
CA VAL A 73 -5.90 6.09 -2.35
C VAL A 73 -7.15 5.49 -1.74
N ALA A 74 -7.49 4.24 -2.08
CA ALA A 74 -8.65 3.55 -1.53
C ALA A 74 -8.54 3.40 0.01
N VAL A 75 -7.41 2.86 0.50
CA VAL A 75 -7.18 2.68 1.94
C VAL A 75 -7.18 4.01 2.68
N SER A 76 -6.53 5.04 2.11
CA SER A 76 -6.49 6.40 2.64
C SER A 76 -7.89 7.01 2.72
N PHE A 77 -8.71 6.83 1.69
CA PHE A 77 -10.08 7.30 1.66
C PHE A 77 -10.92 6.65 2.77
N PHE A 78 -10.86 5.32 2.94
CA PHE A 78 -11.61 4.64 4.00
C PHE A 78 -11.11 5.02 5.41
N ARG A 79 -9.79 5.22 5.58
CA ARG A 79 -9.19 5.61 6.87
C ARG A 79 -9.25 7.10 7.17
N ARG A 80 -9.76 7.93 6.24
CA ARG A 80 -9.85 9.40 6.41
C ARG A 80 -10.63 9.80 7.66
N ALA A 81 -11.69 9.06 7.98
CA ALA A 81 -12.55 9.36 9.13
C ALA A 81 -11.79 9.26 10.47
N GLY A 82 -10.85 8.31 10.59
CA GLY A 82 -10.01 8.16 11.78
C GLY A 82 -9.00 9.30 11.95
N MET A 83 -8.45 9.82 10.85
CA MET A 83 -7.55 10.98 10.90
C MET A 83 -8.30 12.26 11.24
N VAL A 84 -9.45 12.51 10.60
CA VAL A 84 -10.30 13.67 10.92
C VAL A 84 -10.65 13.66 12.39
N ARG A 85 -11.07 12.52 12.94
CA ARG A 85 -11.35 12.37 14.37
C ARG A 85 -10.14 12.67 15.26
N ALA A 86 -8.95 12.20 14.90
CA ALA A 86 -7.72 12.43 15.66
C ALA A 86 -7.23 13.89 15.61
N LEU A 87 -7.58 14.63 14.55
CA LEU A 87 -7.29 16.05 14.41
C LEU A 87 -8.34 16.95 15.10
N THR A 88 -9.58 16.47 15.20
CA THR A 88 -10.68 17.20 15.87
C THR A 88 -10.86 16.82 17.33
N SER A 89 -10.21 15.76 17.83
CA SER A 89 -10.27 15.39 19.24
C SER A 89 -9.58 16.51 20.04
N PRO A 90 -10.32 17.33 20.78
CA PRO A 90 -9.72 18.39 21.55
C PRO A 90 -8.90 17.73 22.66
N GLU A 91 -7.67 18.17 22.80
CA GLU A 91 -6.90 18.12 24.03
C GLU A 91 -7.63 18.96 25.09
N ASN A 92 -8.78 18.47 25.56
CA ASN A 92 -9.55 18.98 26.68
C ASN A 92 -9.57 17.90 27.76
N ASP A 93 -8.41 17.59 28.32
CA ASP A 93 -8.31 17.04 29.68
C ASP A 93 -7.01 17.50 30.35
N HIS A 94 -6.88 18.81 30.47
CA HIS A 94 -6.08 19.43 31.52
C HIS A 94 -7.07 20.11 32.46
N GLY A 95 -7.68 19.33 33.35
CA GLY A 95 -8.46 19.89 34.45
C GLY A 95 -9.51 18.97 35.05
N GLN A 96 -9.08 17.92 35.74
CA GLN A 96 -9.55 17.59 37.10
C GLN A 96 -8.36 17.14 37.95
#